data_AF-A0A6S6WNE3-F1
#
_entry.id   AF-A0A6S6WNE3-F1
#
_cell.length_a   1.000
_cell.length_b   1.000
_cell.length_c   1.000
_cell.angle_alpha   90.00
_cell.angle_beta   90.00
_cell.angle_gamma   90.00
#
_symmetry.space_group_name_H-M   'P 1'
#
loop_
_entity.id
_entity.type
_entity.pdbx_description
1 polymer ?
#
loop_
_entity_poly.entity_id
_entity_poly.type
_entity_poly.pdbx_seq_one_letter_code
_entity_poly.pdbx_strand_id
1 'polypeptide(L)'
;MKLSEINTLMAADMQGVNQLIGAELQSDVALINQLGLYIVNSGGKRLRPLLAVTAARAAGYQGQGHLTLATIIEFIHTATLLHDDVVDASELRRGKETANAVFGNEASVLVGDFLYTRAFQLMVTLESMPVMKILADATNIISEGEVLQLMNCNDPDTTEASYFEVIYGKTGKLFEAATQLGAVLADQPAAVADALAAYGRHLGTAFQLVDDLLDYTADSEVMGKQAGDDLAEGKPTLPLLYAMWHGNDIESSLIRRAIEQGDGRDHLQTILQAMKRTGALDYTRDRALAEAELAKQQLAVLPQSQHREALDALADIAVDRIA
;
A
#
# COMPACT_ATOMS: atom_id res chain seq x y z
N MET A 1 8.30 13.96 14.54
CA MET A 1 7.80 13.03 15.58
C MET A 1 8.23 11.61 15.25
N LYS A 2 8.36 10.72 16.23
CA LYS A 2 8.60 9.29 16.03
C LYS A 2 7.28 8.52 15.86
N LEU A 3 7.31 7.34 15.25
CA LEU A 3 6.13 6.48 15.09
C LEU A 3 5.44 6.16 16.43
N SER A 4 6.21 5.97 17.51
CA SER A 4 5.66 5.74 18.86
C SER A 4 4.85 6.93 19.38
N GLU A 5 5.27 8.15 19.07
CA GLU A 5 4.59 9.39 19.47
C GLU A 5 3.28 9.54 18.68
N ILE A 6 3.30 9.24 17.38
CA ILE A 6 2.11 9.22 16.52
C ILE A 6 1.10 8.18 17.02
N ASN A 7 1.58 6.97 17.34
CA ASN A 7 0.72 5.91 17.90
C ASN A 7 0.10 6.33 19.25
N THR A 8 0.84 7.07 20.07
CA THR A 8 0.32 7.59 21.35
C THR A 8 -0.73 8.68 21.10
N LEU A 9 -0.46 9.61 20.18
CA LEU A 9 -1.38 10.67 19.78
C LEU A 9 -2.70 10.10 19.24
N MET A 10 -2.63 9.03 18.45
CA MET A 10 -3.78 8.43 17.78
C MET A 10 -4.37 7.20 18.50
N ALA A 11 -3.93 6.90 19.72
CA ALA A 11 -4.28 5.68 20.44
C ALA A 11 -5.80 5.50 20.62
N ALA A 12 -6.50 6.56 21.02
CA ALA A 12 -7.94 6.51 21.25
C ALA A 12 -8.73 6.25 19.95
N ASP A 13 -8.38 6.95 18.87
CA ASP A 13 -9.01 6.75 17.57
C ASP A 13 -8.72 5.34 17.02
N MET A 14 -7.46 4.88 17.09
CA MET A 14 -7.09 3.54 16.63
C MET A 14 -7.72 2.42 17.47
N GLN A 15 -7.95 2.65 18.77
CA GLN A 15 -8.74 1.73 19.60
C GLN A 15 -10.19 1.64 19.09
N GLY A 16 -10.81 2.77 18.75
CA GLY A 16 -12.15 2.81 18.16
C GLY A 16 -12.22 2.09 16.81
N VAL A 17 -11.23 2.29 15.94
CA VAL A 17 -11.11 1.57 14.66
C VAL A 17 -11.00 0.05 14.89
N ASN A 18 -10.15 -0.40 15.81
CA ASN A 18 -9.98 -1.83 16.09
C ASN A 18 -11.27 -2.48 16.66
N GLN A 19 -12.00 -1.74 17.51
CA GLN A 19 -13.30 -2.21 18.01
C GLN A 19 -14.32 -2.34 16.89
N LEU A 20 -14.38 -1.35 15.98
CA LEU A 20 -15.31 -1.37 14.86
C LEU A 20 -14.96 -2.47 13.85
N ILE A 21 -13.68 -2.66 13.53
CA ILE A 21 -13.20 -3.81 12.73
C ILE A 21 -13.70 -5.13 13.34
N GLY A 22 -13.52 -5.33 14.64
CA GLY A 22 -13.95 -6.55 15.32
C GLY A 22 -15.47 -6.78 15.29
N ALA A 23 -16.26 -5.70 15.42
CA ALA A 23 -17.71 -5.77 15.33
C ALA A 23 -18.18 -6.09 13.90
N GLU A 24 -17.55 -5.48 12.89
CA GLU A 24 -17.98 -5.59 11.49
C GLU A 24 -17.46 -6.85 10.78
N LEU A 25 -16.57 -7.61 11.40
CA LEU A 25 -16.15 -8.92 10.90
C LEU A 25 -17.11 -10.06 11.26
N GLN A 26 -18.16 -9.79 12.06
CA GLN A 26 -19.11 -10.81 12.49
C GLN A 26 -20.06 -11.22 11.37
N SER A 27 -20.29 -12.54 11.27
CA SER A 27 -21.20 -13.20 10.34
C SER A 27 -21.81 -14.46 10.96
N ASP A 28 -23.01 -14.85 10.52
CA ASP A 28 -23.58 -16.16 10.86
C ASP A 28 -22.81 -17.33 10.21
N VAL A 29 -21.99 -17.02 9.19
CA VAL A 29 -21.14 -18.00 8.50
C VAL A 29 -19.80 -18.12 9.22
N ALA A 30 -19.60 -19.26 9.89
CA ALA A 30 -18.40 -19.53 10.70
C ALA A 30 -17.07 -19.34 9.95
N LEU A 31 -17.01 -19.70 8.66
CA LEU A 31 -15.81 -19.56 7.84
C LEU A 31 -15.37 -18.09 7.69
N ILE A 32 -16.33 -17.18 7.52
CA ILE A 32 -16.05 -15.74 7.42
C ILE A 32 -15.41 -15.24 8.72
N ASN A 33 -15.96 -15.63 9.87
CA ASN A 33 -15.42 -15.26 11.17
C ASN A 33 -13.98 -15.80 11.37
N GLN A 34 -13.75 -17.06 11.03
CA GLN A 34 -12.44 -17.70 11.18
C GLN A 34 -11.38 -17.01 10.32
N LEU A 35 -11.68 -16.79 9.05
CA LEU A 35 -10.74 -16.18 8.09
C LEU A 35 -10.53 -14.69 8.41
N GLY A 36 -11.58 -13.95 8.77
CA GLY A 36 -11.48 -12.56 9.21
C GLY A 36 -10.60 -12.41 10.47
N LEU A 37 -10.81 -13.26 11.49
CA LEU A 37 -9.97 -13.30 12.67
C LEU A 37 -8.53 -13.68 12.35
N TYR A 38 -8.32 -14.63 11.43
CA TYR A 38 -6.99 -15.04 10.99
C TYR A 38 -6.22 -13.83 10.46
N ILE A 39 -6.78 -13.09 9.49
CA ILE A 39 -6.08 -11.95 8.88
C ILE A 39 -5.82 -10.83 9.89
N VAL A 40 -6.80 -10.49 10.73
CA VAL A 40 -6.63 -9.46 11.76
C VAL A 40 -5.49 -9.82 12.73
N ASN A 41 -5.40 -11.10 13.11
CA ASN A 41 -4.38 -11.60 14.04
C ASN A 41 -3.05 -11.98 13.36
N SER A 42 -3.01 -12.06 12.03
CA SER A 42 -1.78 -12.21 11.26
C SER A 42 -0.86 -10.99 11.37
N GLY A 43 -1.36 -9.91 11.99
CA GLY A 43 -0.61 -8.72 12.31
C GLY A 43 -0.55 -7.79 11.11
N GLY A 44 -0.31 -6.50 11.37
CA GLY A 44 -0.17 -5.47 10.36
C GLY A 44 0.06 -4.11 10.98
N LYS A 45 0.79 -3.24 10.29
CA LYS A 45 1.15 -1.91 10.81
C LYS A 45 -0.06 -0.96 10.92
N ARG A 46 -1.22 -1.35 10.35
CA ARG A 46 -2.45 -0.53 10.29
C ARG A 46 -2.16 0.92 9.83
N LEU A 47 -1.26 1.07 8.86
CA LEU A 47 -0.77 2.38 8.42
C LEU A 47 -1.87 3.19 7.72
N ARG A 48 -2.64 2.55 6.83
CA ARG A 48 -3.72 3.19 6.08
C ARG A 48 -4.85 3.73 6.98
N PRO A 49 -5.39 2.96 7.97
CA PRO A 49 -6.36 3.50 8.90
C PRO A 49 -5.76 4.57 9.81
N LEU A 50 -4.51 4.41 10.28
CA LEU A 50 -3.80 5.44 11.04
C LEU A 50 -3.71 6.75 10.24
N LEU A 51 -3.40 6.65 8.95
CA LEU A 51 -3.34 7.78 8.04
C LEU A 51 -4.70 8.46 7.88
N ALA A 52 -5.78 7.69 7.68
CA ALA A 52 -7.14 8.21 7.55
C ALA A 52 -7.59 8.98 8.80
N VAL A 53 -7.40 8.41 10.00
CA VAL A 53 -7.78 9.10 11.25
C VAL A 53 -6.92 10.34 11.48
N THR A 54 -5.62 10.28 11.19
CA THR A 54 -4.71 11.41 11.35
C THR A 54 -5.07 12.55 10.40
N ALA A 55 -5.39 12.23 9.14
CA ALA A 55 -5.80 13.21 8.14
C ALA A 55 -7.12 13.91 8.52
N ALA A 56 -8.11 13.16 9.00
CA ALA A 56 -9.37 13.75 9.48
C ALA A 56 -9.14 14.71 10.66
N ARG A 57 -8.31 14.32 11.63
CA ARG A 57 -7.96 15.17 12.78
C ARG A 57 -7.15 16.40 12.37
N ALA A 58 -6.20 16.26 11.43
CA ALA A 58 -5.44 17.38 10.89
C ALA A 58 -6.31 18.37 10.10
N ALA A 59 -7.37 17.87 9.47
CA ALA A 59 -8.41 18.66 8.82
C ALA A 59 -9.44 19.24 9.81
N GLY A 60 -9.29 19.03 11.12
CA GLY A 60 -10.17 19.61 12.14
C GLY A 60 -11.46 18.84 12.41
N TYR A 61 -11.60 17.60 11.94
CA TYR A 61 -12.79 16.79 12.21
C TYR A 61 -12.94 16.43 13.70
N GLN A 62 -14.11 16.71 14.26
CA GLN A 62 -14.43 16.45 15.67
C GLN A 62 -15.42 15.30 15.89
N GLY A 63 -16.02 14.77 14.82
CA GLY A 63 -16.99 13.68 14.90
C GLY A 63 -16.34 12.30 15.11
N GLN A 64 -17.10 11.25 14.76
CA GLN A 64 -16.68 9.84 14.87
C GLN A 64 -16.66 9.11 13.51
N GLY A 65 -17.13 9.76 12.43
CA GLY A 65 -17.18 9.15 11.09
C GLY A 65 -15.81 8.76 10.53
N HIS A 66 -14.72 9.39 11.00
CA HIS A 66 -13.35 9.02 10.63
C HIS A 66 -12.97 7.62 11.12
N LEU A 67 -13.60 7.11 12.19
CA LEU A 67 -13.40 5.73 12.64
C LEU A 67 -13.99 4.74 11.62
N THR A 68 -15.23 4.99 11.19
CA THR A 68 -15.91 4.20 10.15
C THR A 68 -15.14 4.28 8.84
N LEU A 69 -14.68 5.47 8.44
CA LEU A 69 -13.84 5.67 7.26
C LEU A 69 -12.55 4.85 7.33
N ALA A 70 -11.82 4.91 8.45
CA ALA A 70 -10.58 4.15 8.62
C ALA A 70 -10.83 2.63 8.58
N THR A 71 -11.94 2.15 9.16
CA THR A 71 -12.37 0.75 9.05
C THR A 71 -12.66 0.35 7.61
N ILE A 72 -13.36 1.20 6.84
CA ILE A 72 -13.63 0.96 5.41
C ILE A 72 -12.33 0.82 4.62
N ILE A 73 -11.38 1.73 4.82
CA ILE A 73 -10.06 1.70 4.17
C ILE A 73 -9.32 0.39 4.50
N GLU A 74 -9.35 -0.05 5.76
CA GLU A 74 -8.68 -1.27 6.17
C GLU A 74 -9.38 -2.53 5.63
N PHE A 75 -10.71 -2.53 5.51
CA PHE A 75 -11.45 -3.63 4.87
C PHE A 75 -11.16 -3.73 3.39
N ILE A 76 -11.13 -2.62 2.66
CA ILE A 76 -10.72 -2.59 1.25
C ILE A 76 -9.30 -3.14 1.11
N HIS A 77 -8.35 -2.64 1.91
CA HIS A 77 -6.98 -3.15 1.90
C HIS A 77 -6.89 -4.64 2.23
N THR A 78 -7.68 -5.11 3.21
CA THR A 78 -7.68 -6.52 3.61
C THR A 78 -8.26 -7.40 2.50
N ALA A 79 -9.30 -6.94 1.81
CA ALA A 79 -9.89 -7.63 0.66
C ALA A 79 -8.89 -7.75 -0.50
N THR A 80 -8.18 -6.66 -0.83
CA THR A 80 -7.16 -6.71 -1.90
C THR A 80 -6.04 -7.67 -1.53
N LEU A 81 -5.56 -7.69 -0.29
CA LEU A 81 -4.55 -8.65 0.15
C LEU A 81 -5.00 -10.12 -0.02
N LEU A 82 -6.26 -10.42 0.28
CA LEU A 82 -6.83 -11.75 0.11
C LEU A 82 -6.90 -12.18 -1.36
N HIS A 83 -7.23 -11.24 -2.24
CA HIS A 83 -7.30 -11.48 -3.67
C HIS A 83 -5.89 -11.61 -4.26
N ASP A 84 -4.97 -10.72 -3.89
CA ASP A 84 -3.56 -10.74 -4.30
C ASP A 84 -2.87 -12.05 -3.91
N ASP A 85 -3.06 -12.54 -2.68
CA ASP A 85 -2.46 -13.80 -2.23
C ASP A 85 -2.89 -15.01 -3.10
N VAL A 86 -4.10 -14.96 -3.66
CA VAL A 86 -4.61 -15.97 -4.60
C VAL A 86 -4.05 -15.77 -6.01
N VAL A 87 -3.98 -14.52 -6.48
CA VAL A 87 -3.45 -14.18 -7.82
C VAL A 87 -1.95 -14.50 -7.91
N ASP A 88 -1.18 -14.12 -6.89
CA ASP A 88 0.27 -14.32 -6.82
C ASP A 88 0.67 -15.73 -6.33
N ALA A 89 -0.30 -16.60 -6.01
CA ALA A 89 -0.08 -17.95 -5.46
C ALA A 89 0.89 -17.96 -4.25
N SER A 90 0.82 -16.93 -3.41
CA SER A 90 1.72 -16.77 -2.26
C SER A 90 1.46 -17.82 -1.17
N GLU A 91 2.51 -18.47 -0.68
CA GLU A 91 2.42 -19.43 0.45
C GLU A 91 2.63 -18.77 1.82
N LEU A 92 3.42 -17.70 1.89
CA LEU A 92 3.78 -17.01 3.13
C LEU A 92 3.57 -15.49 3.04
N ARG A 93 3.04 -14.91 4.12
CA ARG A 93 2.95 -13.46 4.32
C ARG A 93 3.32 -13.11 5.76
N ARG A 94 4.31 -12.23 5.92
CA ARG A 94 4.85 -11.81 7.24
C ARG A 94 5.29 -13.00 8.11
N GLY A 95 5.89 -14.02 7.49
CA GLY A 95 6.35 -15.24 8.17
C GLY A 95 5.25 -16.19 8.65
N LYS A 96 3.99 -15.97 8.25
CA LYS A 96 2.86 -16.88 8.49
C LYS A 96 2.31 -17.39 7.17
N GLU A 97 1.63 -18.54 7.18
CA GLU A 97 0.91 -19.04 6.02
C GLU A 97 -0.12 -18.01 5.53
N THR A 98 -0.33 -17.93 4.23
CA THR A 98 -1.36 -17.08 3.64
C THR A 98 -2.75 -17.66 3.90
N ALA A 99 -3.79 -16.82 3.79
CA ALA A 99 -5.17 -17.27 3.99
C ALA A 99 -5.55 -18.36 2.97
N ASN A 100 -5.07 -18.27 1.72
CA ASN A 100 -5.33 -19.27 0.70
C ASN A 100 -4.58 -20.58 0.94
N ALA A 101 -3.38 -20.54 1.51
CA ALA A 101 -2.67 -21.76 1.93
C ALA A 101 -3.43 -22.51 3.03
N VAL A 102 -4.05 -21.79 3.97
CA VAL A 102 -4.78 -22.40 5.11
C VAL A 102 -6.22 -22.79 4.77
N PHE A 103 -6.95 -21.93 4.06
CA PHE A 103 -8.40 -22.04 3.84
C PHE A 103 -8.80 -22.33 2.40
N GLY A 104 -7.85 -22.29 1.45
CA GLY A 104 -8.10 -22.45 0.02
C GLY A 104 -8.36 -21.13 -0.71
N ASN A 105 -8.21 -21.19 -2.04
CA ASN A 105 -8.40 -20.04 -2.92
C ASN A 105 -9.86 -19.55 -2.88
N GLU A 106 -10.83 -20.47 -2.95
CA GLU A 106 -12.25 -20.12 -2.99
C GLU A 106 -12.69 -19.38 -1.73
N ALA A 107 -12.23 -19.83 -0.56
CA ALA A 107 -12.53 -19.17 0.71
C ALA A 107 -11.92 -17.76 0.77
N SER A 108 -10.69 -17.61 0.30
CA SER A 108 -9.98 -16.33 0.30
C SER A 108 -10.65 -15.29 -0.60
N VAL A 109 -11.04 -15.69 -1.83
CA VAL A 109 -11.78 -14.83 -2.75
C VAL A 109 -13.12 -14.40 -2.15
N LEU A 110 -13.92 -15.36 -1.69
CA LEU A 110 -15.28 -15.09 -1.18
C LEU A 110 -15.28 -14.26 0.11
N VAL A 111 -14.28 -14.43 0.98
CA VAL A 111 -14.15 -13.58 2.17
C VAL A 111 -13.64 -12.19 1.80
N GLY A 112 -12.78 -12.07 0.78
CA GLY A 112 -12.43 -10.77 0.19
C GLY A 112 -13.68 -10.03 -0.32
N ASP A 113 -14.57 -10.72 -1.04
CA ASP A 113 -15.84 -10.15 -1.53
C ASP A 113 -16.75 -9.71 -0.37
N PHE A 114 -16.81 -10.50 0.70
CA PHE A 114 -17.54 -10.14 1.91
C PHE A 114 -16.99 -8.86 2.55
N LEU A 115 -15.66 -8.73 2.71
CA LEU A 115 -15.06 -7.54 3.29
C LEU A 115 -15.30 -6.31 2.43
N TYR A 116 -15.18 -6.47 1.11
CA TYR A 116 -15.44 -5.40 0.16
C TYR A 116 -16.90 -4.93 0.25
N THR A 117 -17.86 -5.84 0.18
CA THR A 117 -19.29 -5.50 0.31
C THR A 117 -19.64 -4.94 1.68
N ARG A 118 -19.03 -5.43 2.77
CA ARG A 118 -19.18 -4.85 4.11
C ARG A 118 -18.64 -3.43 4.19
N ALA A 119 -17.49 -3.15 3.55
CA ALA A 119 -16.96 -1.80 3.45
C ALA A 119 -17.96 -0.86 2.77
N PHE A 120 -18.61 -1.30 1.68
CA PHE A 120 -19.69 -0.53 1.03
C PHE A 120 -20.91 -0.31 1.93
N GLN A 121 -21.31 -1.31 2.73
CA GLN A 121 -22.38 -1.13 3.73
C GLN A 121 -22.02 -0.03 4.74
N LEU A 122 -20.78 -0.02 5.24
CA LEU A 122 -20.29 1.02 6.12
C LEU A 122 -20.24 2.40 5.43
N MET A 123 -19.87 2.47 4.15
CA MET A 123 -19.89 3.73 3.40
C MET A 123 -21.28 4.38 3.39
N VAL A 124 -22.34 3.57 3.26
CA VAL A 124 -23.73 4.07 3.28
C VAL A 124 -24.07 4.71 4.64
N THR A 125 -23.55 4.17 5.75
CA THR A 125 -23.79 4.72 7.10
C THR A 125 -23.18 6.11 7.33
N LEU A 126 -22.20 6.50 6.49
CA LEU A 126 -21.62 7.84 6.53
C LEU A 126 -22.51 8.89 5.86
N GLU A 127 -23.55 8.47 5.13
CA GLU A 127 -24.54 9.33 4.46
C GLU A 127 -23.92 10.43 3.58
N SER A 128 -22.73 10.18 3.03
CA SER A 128 -21.96 11.15 2.25
C SER A 128 -21.72 10.64 0.83
N MET A 129 -22.40 11.25 -0.14
CA MET A 129 -22.18 10.92 -1.55
C MET A 129 -20.76 11.20 -2.05
N PRO A 130 -20.10 12.31 -1.66
CA PRO A 130 -18.69 12.50 -1.99
C PRO A 130 -17.80 11.35 -1.52
N VAL A 131 -18.03 10.82 -0.30
CA VAL A 131 -17.27 9.69 0.24
C VAL A 131 -17.49 8.42 -0.60
N MET A 132 -18.75 8.08 -0.88
CA MET A 132 -19.09 6.91 -1.72
C MET A 132 -18.48 7.01 -3.12
N LYS A 133 -18.53 8.20 -3.74
CA LYS A 133 -17.96 8.41 -5.08
C LYS A 133 -16.45 8.18 -5.08
N ILE A 134 -15.72 8.82 -4.16
CA ILE A 134 -14.26 8.72 -4.09
C ILE A 134 -13.83 7.26 -3.85
N LEU A 135 -14.51 6.54 -2.96
CA LEU A 135 -14.17 5.16 -2.65
C LEU A 135 -14.51 4.21 -3.79
N ALA A 136 -15.65 4.36 -4.45
CA ALA A 136 -16.00 3.56 -5.63
C ALA A 136 -15.02 3.77 -6.79
N ASP A 137 -14.64 5.02 -7.06
CA ASP A 137 -13.64 5.36 -8.08
C ASP A 137 -12.26 4.78 -7.68
N ALA A 138 -11.87 4.93 -6.41
CA ALA A 138 -10.60 4.42 -5.90
C ALA A 138 -10.51 2.90 -6.02
N THR A 139 -11.56 2.17 -5.65
CA THR A 139 -11.51 0.72 -5.71
C THR A 139 -11.52 0.17 -7.14
N ASN A 140 -12.19 0.85 -8.08
CA ASN A 140 -12.09 0.49 -9.49
C ASN A 140 -10.67 0.71 -10.04
N ILE A 141 -10.05 1.85 -9.72
CA ILE A 141 -8.67 2.14 -10.12
C ILE A 141 -7.68 1.13 -9.52
N ILE A 142 -7.90 0.65 -8.29
CA ILE A 142 -7.08 -0.40 -7.68
C ILE A 142 -7.18 -1.69 -8.48
N SER A 143 -8.39 -2.12 -8.83
CA SER A 143 -8.59 -3.32 -9.65
C SER A 143 -7.97 -3.18 -11.04
N GLU A 144 -8.08 -2.01 -11.69
CA GLU A 144 -7.40 -1.72 -12.96
C GLU A 144 -5.88 -1.79 -12.81
N GLY A 145 -5.33 -1.28 -11.70
CA GLY A 145 -3.90 -1.34 -11.38
C GLY A 145 -3.37 -2.77 -11.23
N GLU A 146 -4.11 -3.67 -10.56
CA GLU A 146 -3.73 -5.08 -10.47
C GLU A 146 -3.77 -5.78 -11.83
N VAL A 147 -4.76 -5.48 -12.67
CA VAL A 147 -4.82 -6.03 -14.04
C VAL A 147 -3.68 -5.51 -14.89
N LEU A 148 -3.33 -4.21 -14.79
CA LEU A 148 -2.19 -3.63 -15.50
C LEU A 148 -0.87 -4.27 -15.05
N GLN A 149 -0.69 -4.52 -13.75
CA GLN A 149 0.46 -5.24 -13.23
C GLN A 149 0.53 -6.65 -13.82
N LEU A 150 -0.60 -7.39 -13.85
CA LEU A 150 -0.66 -8.71 -14.45
C LEU A 150 -0.28 -8.70 -15.94
N MET A 151 -0.66 -7.65 -16.68
CA MET A 151 -0.25 -7.48 -18.07
C MET A 151 1.24 -7.16 -18.24
N ASN A 152 1.81 -6.41 -17.30
CA ASN A 152 3.24 -6.07 -17.28
C ASN A 152 4.11 -7.20 -16.73
N CYS A 153 3.54 -8.18 -16.03
CA CYS A 153 4.29 -9.36 -15.59
C CYS A 153 4.95 -10.02 -16.79
N ASN A 154 6.23 -10.32 -16.65
CA ASN A 154 7.07 -10.89 -17.71
C ASN A 154 7.26 -10.00 -18.94
N ASP A 155 6.90 -8.71 -18.90
CA ASP A 155 7.16 -7.74 -19.95
C ASP A 155 8.40 -6.88 -19.64
N PRO A 156 9.58 -7.19 -20.23
CA PRO A 156 10.80 -6.42 -20.05
C PRO A 156 10.75 -5.04 -20.73
N ASP A 157 9.78 -4.79 -21.61
CA ASP A 157 9.60 -3.50 -22.28
C ASP A 157 8.69 -2.55 -21.48
N THR A 158 8.30 -2.93 -20.26
CA THR A 158 7.61 -2.07 -19.28
C THR A 158 8.38 -0.77 -19.09
N THR A 159 7.72 0.36 -19.35
CA THR A 159 8.32 1.70 -19.20
C THR A 159 8.25 2.19 -17.77
N GLU A 160 9.09 3.18 -17.42
CA GLU A 160 8.99 3.85 -16.12
C GLU A 160 7.60 4.46 -15.89
N ALA A 161 6.98 5.03 -16.92
CA ALA A 161 5.62 5.57 -16.82
C ALA A 161 4.58 4.47 -16.49
N SER A 162 4.64 3.33 -17.17
CA SER A 162 3.76 2.18 -16.90
C SER A 162 3.96 1.63 -15.48
N TYR A 163 5.22 1.55 -15.02
CA TYR A 163 5.53 1.19 -13.64
C TYR A 163 4.89 2.17 -12.63
N PHE A 164 5.01 3.49 -12.85
CA PHE A 164 4.40 4.50 -11.98
C PHE A 164 2.87 4.44 -11.99
N GLU A 165 2.25 4.12 -13.13
CA GLU A 165 0.80 3.88 -13.22
C GLU A 165 0.37 2.67 -12.38
N VAL A 166 1.12 1.57 -12.42
CA VAL A 166 0.86 0.37 -11.61
C VAL A 166 0.92 0.70 -10.12
N ILE A 167 2.03 1.28 -9.62
CA ILE A 167 2.17 1.52 -8.18
C ILE A 167 1.17 2.57 -7.68
N TYR A 168 0.74 3.51 -8.53
CA TYR A 168 -0.36 4.41 -8.23
C TYR A 168 -1.68 3.66 -8.09
N GLY A 169 -2.04 2.84 -9.10
CA GLY A 169 -3.29 2.08 -9.09
C GLY A 169 -3.38 1.14 -7.90
N LYS A 170 -2.35 0.32 -7.69
CA LYS A 170 -2.29 -0.72 -6.65
C LYS A 170 -2.14 -0.17 -5.23
N THR A 171 -1.24 0.78 -5.03
CA THR A 171 -0.84 1.25 -3.69
C THR A 171 -1.24 2.69 -3.45
N GLY A 172 -0.82 3.61 -4.32
CA GLY A 172 -0.99 5.05 -4.13
C GLY A 172 -2.45 5.49 -4.00
N LYS A 173 -3.37 4.91 -4.77
CA LYS A 173 -4.76 5.34 -4.85
C LYS A 173 -5.52 5.18 -3.53
N LEU A 174 -5.24 4.12 -2.77
CA LEU A 174 -5.90 3.91 -1.48
C LEU A 174 -5.35 4.86 -0.40
N PHE A 175 -4.07 5.25 -0.46
CA PHE A 175 -3.51 6.28 0.41
C PHE A 175 -4.08 7.67 0.07
N GLU A 176 -4.19 7.99 -1.23
CA GLU A 176 -4.86 9.20 -1.73
C GLU A 176 -6.30 9.28 -1.19
N ALA A 177 -7.09 8.22 -1.35
CA ALA A 177 -8.46 8.19 -0.86
C ALA A 177 -8.52 8.34 0.67
N ALA A 178 -7.69 7.61 1.41
CA ALA A 178 -7.68 7.65 2.88
C ALA A 178 -7.46 9.06 3.44
N THR A 179 -6.57 9.84 2.82
CA THR A 179 -6.22 11.19 3.25
C THR A 179 -7.23 12.23 2.76
N GLN A 180 -7.64 12.16 1.49
CA GLN A 180 -8.65 13.03 0.90
C GLN A 180 -9.97 12.97 1.68
N LEU A 181 -10.42 11.75 2.01
CA LEU A 181 -11.69 11.53 2.70
C LEU A 181 -11.71 12.09 4.12
N GLY A 182 -10.54 12.25 4.76
CA GLY A 182 -10.42 12.94 6.03
C GLY A 182 -10.83 14.41 5.94
N ALA A 183 -10.42 15.12 4.88
CA ALA A 183 -10.85 16.49 4.62
C ALA A 183 -12.32 16.58 4.19
N VAL A 184 -12.80 15.62 3.38
CA VAL A 184 -14.20 15.57 2.94
C VAL A 184 -15.14 15.39 4.14
N LEU A 185 -14.82 14.50 5.08
CA LEU A 185 -15.61 14.33 6.31
C LEU A 185 -15.58 15.57 7.21
N ALA A 186 -14.52 16.37 7.13
CA ALA A 186 -14.36 17.61 7.87
C ALA A 186 -15.03 18.82 7.19
N ASP A 187 -15.77 18.61 6.10
CA ASP A 187 -16.38 19.67 5.27
C ASP A 187 -15.36 20.76 4.85
N GLN A 188 -14.11 20.36 4.62
CA GLN A 188 -13.06 21.29 4.21
C GLN A 188 -13.24 21.72 2.74
N PRO A 189 -12.73 22.91 2.35
CA PRO A 189 -12.74 23.35 0.96
C PRO A 189 -12.02 22.36 0.04
N ALA A 190 -12.44 22.30 -1.23
CA ALA A 190 -11.86 21.41 -2.24
C ALA A 190 -10.34 21.49 -2.31
N ALA A 191 -9.76 22.70 -2.22
CA ALA A 191 -8.31 22.89 -2.22
C ALA A 191 -7.58 22.13 -1.09
N VAL A 192 -8.20 21.98 0.09
CA VAL A 192 -7.63 21.20 1.21
C VAL A 192 -7.77 19.71 0.95
N ALA A 193 -8.91 19.27 0.42
CA ALA A 193 -9.13 17.88 0.05
C ALA A 193 -8.18 17.44 -1.08
N ASP A 194 -7.96 18.28 -2.09
CA ASP A 194 -7.05 18.04 -3.20
C ASP A 194 -5.58 17.99 -2.74
N ALA A 195 -5.19 18.87 -1.82
CA ALA A 195 -3.85 18.82 -1.22
C ALA A 195 -3.64 17.55 -0.38
N LEU A 196 -4.64 17.13 0.41
CA LEU A 196 -4.56 15.87 1.13
C LEU A 196 -4.54 14.67 0.20
N ALA A 197 -5.31 14.69 -0.89
CA ALA A 197 -5.25 13.67 -1.93
C ALA A 197 -3.84 13.56 -2.52
N ALA A 198 -3.23 14.69 -2.89
CA ALA A 198 -1.86 14.74 -3.39
C ALA A 198 -0.84 14.25 -2.36
N TYR A 199 -0.99 14.64 -1.08
CA TYR A 199 -0.17 14.11 0.02
C TYR A 199 -0.25 12.58 0.10
N GLY A 200 -1.46 12.01 0.12
CA GLY A 200 -1.65 10.57 0.18
C GLY A 200 -1.09 9.84 -1.05
N ARG A 201 -1.27 10.40 -2.24
CA ARG A 201 -0.72 9.86 -3.49
C ARG A 201 0.80 9.74 -3.40
N HIS A 202 1.49 10.86 -3.14
CA HIS A 202 2.94 10.92 -3.06
C HIS A 202 3.49 10.01 -1.94
N LEU A 203 2.83 10.00 -0.78
CA LEU A 203 3.19 9.10 0.32
C LEU A 203 3.07 7.61 -0.09
N GLY A 204 1.97 7.23 -0.74
CA GLY A 204 1.76 5.87 -1.20
C GLY A 204 2.77 5.45 -2.27
N THR A 205 3.13 6.36 -3.19
CA THR A 205 4.19 6.16 -4.18
C THR A 205 5.55 5.97 -3.51
N ALA A 206 5.92 6.84 -2.56
CA ALA A 206 7.15 6.68 -1.79
C ALA A 206 7.19 5.34 -1.04
N PHE A 207 6.07 4.94 -0.44
CA PHE A 207 5.95 3.68 0.29
C PHE A 207 6.19 2.46 -0.62
N GLN A 208 5.64 2.47 -1.84
CA GLN A 208 5.85 1.35 -2.77
C GLN A 208 7.27 1.31 -3.33
N LEU A 209 7.86 2.47 -3.67
CA LEU A 209 9.26 2.54 -4.10
C LEU A 209 10.22 1.99 -3.05
N VAL A 210 9.95 2.25 -1.77
CA VAL A 210 10.71 1.70 -0.64
C VAL A 210 10.52 0.18 -0.54
N ASP A 211 9.30 -0.32 -0.71
CA ASP A 211 9.00 -1.77 -0.67
C ASP A 211 9.77 -2.51 -1.78
N ASP A 212 9.69 -2.03 -3.01
CA ASP A 212 10.39 -2.58 -4.18
C ASP A 212 11.93 -2.51 -4.01
N LEU A 213 12.46 -1.45 -3.37
CA LEU A 213 13.89 -1.35 -3.08
C LEU A 213 14.32 -2.35 -2.00
N LEU A 214 13.48 -2.55 -0.98
CA LEU A 214 13.77 -3.47 0.11
C LEU A 214 13.76 -4.95 -0.34
N ASP A 215 13.00 -5.30 -1.39
CA ASP A 215 13.03 -6.63 -2.00
C ASP A 215 14.44 -7.06 -2.46
N TYR A 216 15.30 -6.09 -2.82
CA TYR A 216 16.67 -6.33 -3.28
C TYR A 216 17.77 -6.02 -2.25
N THR A 217 17.44 -5.45 -1.09
CA THR A 217 18.43 -4.95 -0.12
C THR A 217 18.32 -5.56 1.27
N ALA A 218 17.18 -6.13 1.64
CA ALA A 218 17.00 -6.66 2.98
C ALA A 218 17.61 -8.06 3.15
N ASP A 219 18.29 -8.26 4.29
CA ASP A 219 18.58 -9.61 4.79
C ASP A 219 17.24 -10.34 5.07
N SER A 220 17.12 -11.58 4.57
CA SER A 220 15.89 -12.39 4.63
C SER A 220 15.27 -12.53 6.03
N GLU A 221 16.06 -12.34 7.10
CA GLU A 221 15.59 -12.40 8.48
C GLU A 221 14.72 -11.19 8.89
N VAL A 222 14.90 -10.02 8.28
CA VAL A 222 14.21 -8.77 8.70
C VAL A 222 12.86 -8.59 8.01
N MET A 223 12.68 -9.09 6.77
CA MET A 223 11.44 -8.92 6.02
C MET A 223 10.45 -10.08 6.16
N GLY A 224 10.88 -11.26 6.61
CA GLY A 224 10.02 -12.44 6.68
C GLY A 224 9.56 -12.94 5.29
N LYS A 225 10.31 -12.56 4.25
CA LYS A 225 10.22 -12.98 2.84
C LYS A 225 11.64 -13.19 2.29
N GLN A 226 11.80 -14.01 1.25
CA GLN A 226 13.10 -14.21 0.61
C GLN A 226 13.39 -13.01 -0.31
N ALA A 227 14.62 -12.51 -0.33
CA ALA A 227 15.00 -11.42 -1.23
C ALA A 227 14.82 -11.85 -2.70
N GLY A 228 14.27 -10.96 -3.54
CA GLY A 228 14.03 -11.23 -4.95
C GLY A 228 12.75 -12.02 -5.22
N ASP A 229 11.69 -11.84 -4.42
CA ASP A 229 10.37 -12.41 -4.72
C ASP A 229 9.79 -11.76 -5.99
N ASP A 230 9.93 -10.44 -6.14
CA ASP A 230 9.48 -9.73 -7.34
C ASP A 230 10.19 -10.26 -8.60
N LEU A 231 11.48 -10.58 -8.47
CA LEU A 231 12.26 -11.17 -9.55
C LEU A 231 11.80 -12.61 -9.89
N ALA A 232 11.42 -13.40 -8.90
CA ALA A 232 10.90 -14.75 -9.09
C ALA A 232 9.50 -14.76 -9.72
N GLU A 233 8.74 -13.70 -9.51
CA GLU A 233 7.42 -13.52 -10.10
C GLU A 233 7.49 -12.83 -11.47
N GLY A 234 8.70 -12.46 -11.93
CA GLY A 234 8.91 -11.76 -13.19
C GLY A 234 8.33 -10.34 -13.20
N LYS A 235 8.19 -9.72 -12.03
CA LYS A 235 7.66 -8.36 -11.86
C LYS A 235 8.74 -7.33 -12.24
N PRO A 236 8.50 -6.49 -13.27
CA PRO A 236 9.47 -5.49 -13.70
C PRO A 236 9.42 -4.24 -12.81
N THR A 237 10.01 -4.33 -11.62
CA THR A 237 10.10 -3.19 -10.67
C THR A 237 11.15 -2.17 -11.10
N LEU A 238 11.06 -0.94 -10.56
CA LEU A 238 11.94 0.16 -10.97
C LEU A 238 13.45 -0.12 -10.80
N PRO A 239 13.94 -0.71 -9.69
CA PRO A 239 15.36 -1.08 -9.59
C PRO A 239 15.81 -2.02 -10.71
N LEU A 240 14.96 -2.98 -11.08
CA LEU A 240 15.29 -4.00 -12.09
C LEU A 240 15.29 -3.39 -13.50
N LEU A 241 14.25 -2.63 -13.82
CA LEU A 241 14.12 -1.90 -15.09
C LEU A 241 15.27 -0.92 -15.30
N TYR A 242 15.60 -0.11 -14.29
CA TYR A 242 16.67 0.86 -14.39
C TYR A 242 18.03 0.19 -14.63
N ALA A 243 18.31 -0.92 -13.92
CA ALA A 243 19.52 -1.70 -14.11
C ALA A 243 19.60 -2.32 -15.52
N MET A 244 18.47 -2.74 -16.09
CA MET A 244 18.41 -3.26 -17.46
C MET A 244 18.69 -2.15 -18.49
N TRP A 245 18.11 -0.96 -18.34
CA TRP A 245 18.28 0.14 -19.29
C TRP A 245 19.70 0.72 -19.29
N HIS A 246 20.40 0.67 -18.15
CA HIS A 246 21.76 1.21 -17.98
C HIS A 246 22.85 0.12 -17.87
N GLY A 247 22.43 -1.14 -18.02
CA GLY A 247 23.27 -2.33 -18.07
C GLY A 247 24.23 -2.32 -19.27
N ASN A 248 25.29 -3.14 -19.21
CA ASN A 248 25.95 -3.56 -20.44
C ASN A 248 25.13 -4.66 -21.13
N ASP A 249 25.43 -4.98 -22.39
CA ASP A 249 24.66 -5.95 -23.18
C ASP A 249 24.42 -7.30 -22.48
N ILE A 250 25.38 -7.78 -21.69
CA ILE A 250 25.27 -9.04 -20.94
C ILE A 250 24.28 -8.88 -19.78
N GLU A 251 24.42 -7.81 -19.00
CA GLU A 251 23.54 -7.53 -17.86
C GLU A 251 22.10 -7.24 -18.33
N SER A 252 21.93 -6.42 -19.37
CA SER A 252 20.62 -6.11 -19.94
C SER A 252 19.93 -7.35 -20.50
N SER A 253 20.68 -8.23 -21.19
CA SER A 253 20.13 -9.49 -21.69
C SER A 253 19.76 -10.46 -20.57
N LEU A 254 20.57 -10.51 -19.50
CA LEU A 254 20.30 -11.34 -18.32
C LEU A 254 19.03 -10.88 -17.61
N ILE A 255 18.90 -9.58 -17.34
CA ILE A 255 17.73 -9.03 -16.65
C ILE A 255 16.47 -9.19 -17.52
N ARG A 256 16.55 -8.91 -18.83
CA ARG A 256 15.44 -9.16 -19.76
C ARG A 256 14.94 -10.59 -19.67
N ARG A 257 15.86 -11.56 -19.74
CA ARG A 257 15.51 -12.98 -19.65
C ARG A 257 14.88 -13.33 -18.30
N ALA A 258 15.44 -12.79 -17.21
CA ALA A 258 14.92 -13.03 -15.86
C ALA A 258 13.47 -12.52 -15.72
N ILE A 259 13.14 -11.38 -16.32
CA ILE A 259 11.76 -10.86 -16.39
C ILE A 259 10.88 -11.81 -17.23
N GLU A 260 11.29 -12.09 -18.47
CA GLU A 260 10.50 -12.91 -19.42
C GLU A 260 10.18 -14.32 -18.90
N GLN A 261 11.10 -14.93 -18.14
CA GLN A 261 10.96 -16.31 -17.66
C GLN A 261 10.46 -16.42 -16.21
N GLY A 262 10.53 -15.34 -15.42
CA GLY A 262 10.26 -15.40 -13.98
C GLY A 262 11.20 -16.35 -13.23
N ASP A 263 12.44 -16.51 -13.70
CA ASP A 263 13.41 -17.49 -13.15
C ASP A 263 14.70 -16.84 -12.61
N GLY A 264 14.66 -15.53 -12.33
CA GLY A 264 15.85 -14.75 -12.00
C GLY A 264 16.54 -15.08 -10.68
N ARG A 265 15.97 -15.93 -9.80
CA ARG A 265 16.54 -16.26 -8.48
C ARG A 265 17.96 -16.82 -8.56
N ASP A 266 18.23 -17.72 -9.50
CA ASP A 266 19.57 -18.30 -9.69
C ASP A 266 20.61 -17.27 -10.16
N HIS A 267 20.14 -16.11 -10.63
CA HIS A 267 20.94 -15.00 -11.14
C HIS A 267 20.91 -13.76 -10.24
N LEU A 268 20.28 -13.84 -9.06
CA LEU A 268 20.08 -12.72 -8.16
C LEU A 268 21.38 -11.99 -7.83
N GLN A 269 22.46 -12.71 -7.51
CA GLN A 269 23.76 -12.09 -7.20
C GLN A 269 24.33 -11.26 -8.36
N THR A 270 24.20 -11.74 -9.59
CA THR A 270 24.66 -11.02 -10.78
C THR A 270 23.79 -9.80 -11.05
N ILE A 271 22.48 -9.91 -10.87
CA ILE A 271 21.53 -8.81 -11.02
C ILE A 271 21.78 -7.73 -9.96
N LEU A 272 22.03 -8.11 -8.71
CA LEU A 272 22.40 -7.16 -7.64
C LEU A 272 23.71 -6.42 -7.95
N GLN A 273 24.69 -7.09 -8.56
CA GLN A 273 25.92 -6.44 -9.02
C GLN A 273 25.64 -5.43 -10.14
N ALA A 274 24.78 -5.78 -11.10
CA ALA A 274 24.35 -4.87 -12.15
C ALA A 274 23.60 -3.65 -11.58
N MET A 275 22.66 -3.86 -10.64
CA MET A 275 21.95 -2.78 -9.93
C MET A 275 22.92 -1.84 -9.20
N LYS A 276 23.93 -2.39 -8.52
CA LYS A 276 24.95 -1.60 -7.85
C LYS A 276 25.83 -0.81 -8.84
N ARG A 277 26.24 -1.43 -9.95
CA ARG A 277 27.09 -0.80 -10.97
C ARG A 277 26.37 0.34 -11.69
N THR A 278 25.08 0.17 -11.96
CA THR A 278 24.23 1.14 -12.65
C THR A 278 23.71 2.25 -11.74
N GLY A 279 23.78 2.06 -10.42
CA GLY A 279 23.17 2.98 -9.46
C GLY A 279 21.64 2.86 -9.40
N ALA A 280 21.07 1.72 -9.79
CA ALA A 280 19.62 1.52 -9.84
C ALA A 280 18.95 1.64 -8.46
N LEU A 281 19.61 1.10 -7.42
CA LEU A 281 19.12 1.23 -6.04
C LEU A 281 19.16 2.68 -5.55
N ASP A 282 20.23 3.41 -5.90
CA ASP A 282 20.37 4.82 -5.57
C ASP A 282 19.30 5.66 -6.28
N TYR A 283 19.06 5.39 -7.57
CA TYR A 283 18.00 6.03 -8.34
C TYR A 283 16.63 5.83 -7.70
N THR A 284 16.24 4.59 -7.40
CA THR A 284 14.95 4.30 -6.78
C THR A 284 14.82 4.95 -5.40
N ARG A 285 15.89 4.95 -4.59
CA ARG A 285 15.90 5.67 -3.31
C ARG A 285 15.65 7.16 -3.50
N ASP A 286 16.37 7.80 -4.42
CA ASP A 286 16.25 9.24 -4.65
C ASP A 286 14.85 9.62 -5.16
N ARG A 287 14.22 8.75 -5.98
CA ARG A 287 12.81 8.89 -6.38
C ARG A 287 11.88 8.80 -5.16
N ALA A 288 12.08 7.83 -4.27
CA ALA A 288 11.25 7.68 -3.07
C ALA A 288 11.37 8.88 -2.12
N LEU A 289 12.59 9.40 -1.90
CA LEU A 289 12.84 10.60 -1.11
C LEU A 289 12.18 11.84 -1.72
N ALA A 290 12.23 11.99 -3.04
CA ALA A 290 11.57 13.08 -3.73
C ALA A 290 10.03 13.03 -3.57
N GLU A 291 9.43 11.85 -3.67
CA GLU A 291 7.98 11.66 -3.44
C GLU A 291 7.59 11.99 -1.98
N ALA A 292 8.39 11.58 -0.99
CA ALA A 292 8.14 11.93 0.42
C ALA A 292 8.18 13.46 0.66
N GLU A 293 9.13 14.17 0.05
CA GLU A 293 9.20 15.62 0.12
C GLU A 293 8.04 16.30 -0.61
N LEU A 294 7.63 15.80 -1.77
CA LEU A 294 6.44 16.28 -2.48
C LEU A 294 5.17 16.11 -1.63
N ALA A 295 5.05 14.99 -0.90
CA ALA A 295 3.95 14.79 0.04
C ALA A 295 3.94 15.89 1.11
N LYS A 296 5.07 16.11 1.79
CA LYS A 296 5.19 17.10 2.88
C LYS A 296 4.83 18.51 2.44
N GLN A 297 5.20 18.89 1.22
CA GLN A 297 4.85 20.20 0.64
C GLN A 297 3.34 20.44 0.58
N GLN A 298 2.52 19.40 0.36
CA GLN A 298 1.06 19.53 0.29
C GLN A 298 0.43 19.87 1.65
N LEU A 299 1.11 19.55 2.76
CA LEU A 299 0.59 19.81 4.11
C LEU A 299 0.58 21.30 4.49
N ALA A 300 1.18 22.16 3.67
CA ALA A 300 1.24 23.61 3.91
C ALA A 300 -0.14 24.26 4.01
N VAL A 301 -1.18 23.68 3.39
CA VAL A 301 -2.56 24.19 3.42
C VAL A 301 -3.25 23.98 4.77
N LEU A 302 -2.75 23.06 5.60
CA LEU A 302 -3.34 22.74 6.90
C LEU A 302 -2.79 23.66 8.01
N PRO A 303 -3.60 24.01 9.02
CA PRO A 303 -3.10 24.74 10.18
C PRO A 303 -2.05 23.92 10.93
N GLN A 304 -1.09 24.60 11.58
CA GLN A 304 -0.12 23.92 12.43
C GLN A 304 -0.83 23.24 13.61
N SER A 305 -0.59 21.95 13.76
CA SER A 305 -1.17 21.11 14.80
C SER A 305 -0.31 19.85 14.97
N GLN A 306 -0.46 19.16 16.11
CA GLN A 306 0.21 17.87 16.34
C GLN A 306 -0.17 16.83 15.28
N HIS A 307 -1.39 16.88 14.73
CA HIS A 307 -1.83 15.97 13.67
C HIS A 307 -1.19 16.30 12.32
N ARG A 308 -1.00 17.58 11.98
CA ARG A 308 -0.21 17.96 10.80
C ARG A 308 1.24 17.51 10.94
N GLU A 309 1.84 17.71 12.11
CA GLU A 309 3.20 17.22 12.40
C GLU A 309 3.29 15.69 12.33
N ALA A 310 2.20 14.97 12.62
CA ALA A 310 2.13 13.52 12.47
C ALA A 310 2.15 13.09 11.01
N LEU A 311 1.37 13.77 10.15
CA LEU A 311 1.39 13.52 8.71
C LEU A 311 2.79 13.78 8.13
N ASP A 312 3.41 14.90 8.49
CA ASP A 312 4.77 15.24 8.05
C ASP A 312 5.77 14.14 8.43
N ALA A 313 5.74 13.72 9.70
CA ALA A 313 6.58 12.63 10.19
C ALA A 313 6.28 11.26 9.56
N LEU A 314 5.03 10.97 9.16
CA LEU A 314 4.68 9.72 8.47
C LEU A 314 5.33 9.65 7.08
N ALA A 315 5.53 10.79 6.41
CA ALA A 315 6.27 10.84 5.15
C ALA A 315 7.75 10.51 5.36
N ASP A 316 8.39 11.06 6.39
CA ASP A 316 9.77 10.70 6.73
C ASP A 316 9.88 9.22 7.12
N ILE A 317 8.96 8.69 7.93
CA ILE A 317 8.94 7.29 8.36
C ILE A 317 8.78 6.32 7.18
N ALA A 318 8.08 6.72 6.11
CA ALA A 318 7.91 5.88 4.92
C ALA A 318 9.26 5.58 4.25
N VAL A 319 10.22 6.50 4.32
CA VAL A 319 11.54 6.40 3.68
C VAL A 319 12.70 6.16 4.67
N ASP A 320 12.45 6.16 5.98
CA ASP A 320 13.46 6.03 7.05
C ASP A 320 14.37 4.78 6.93
N ARG A 321 13.86 3.70 6.30
CA ARG A 321 14.63 2.46 6.09
C ARG A 321 15.69 2.56 5.00
N ILE A 322 15.61 3.60 4.18
CA ILE A 322 16.46 3.80 3.00
C ILE A 322 17.16 5.17 3.01
N ALA A 323 16.83 6.01 3.99
CA ALA A 323 17.37 7.36 4.17
C ALA A 323 18.76 7.38 4.82
#